data_AF-A0A087TPB0-F1
#
_entry.id   AF-A0A087TPB0-F1
#
_cell.length_a   1.000
_cell.length_b   1.000
_cell.length_c   1.000
_cell.angle_alpha   90.00
_cell.angle_beta   90.00
_cell.angle_gamma   90.00
#
_symmetry.space_group_name_H-M   'P 1'
#
loop_
_entity.id
_entity.type
_entity.pdbx_description
1 polymer ?
#
loop_
_entity_poly.entity_id
_entity_poly.type
_entity_poly.pdbx_seq_one_letter_code
_entity_poly.pdbx_strand_id
1 'polypeptide(L)' 'MDHSHVVGLVATTVSHELGHNFGMEHDTDECQCPDDKCIMSPSSSSTSPRRWSSCSLEYLELAYSQGMDYCLKNR' A
#
# COMPACT_ATOMS: atom_id res chain seq x y z
N MET A 1 1.54 2.53 -21.88
CA MET A 1 0.40 3.47 -21.71
C MET A 1 0.33 3.73 -20.22
N ASP A 2 0.89 4.85 -19.76
CA ASP A 2 0.87 5.16 -18.33
C ASP A 2 -0.55 5.56 -17.94
N HIS A 3 -1.02 5.04 -16.81
CA HIS A 3 -2.38 5.31 -16.32
C HIS A 3 -2.60 6.76 -15.88
N SER A 4 -1.55 7.58 -15.84
CA SER A 4 -1.58 9.02 -15.64
C SER A 4 -0.25 9.66 -16.05
N HIS A 5 -0.26 10.93 -16.47
CA HIS A 5 0.97 11.73 -16.64
C HIS A 5 1.50 12.31 -15.32
N VAL A 6 0.72 12.18 -14.24
CA VAL A 6 1.12 12.64 -12.91
C VAL A 6 1.92 11.53 -12.23
N VAL A 7 3.24 11.71 -12.12
CA VAL A 7 4.17 10.73 -11.54
C VAL A 7 3.72 10.26 -10.15
N GLY A 8 3.18 11.16 -9.32
CA GLY A 8 2.67 10.82 -8.00
C GLY A 8 1.55 9.79 -8.03
N LEU A 9 0.60 9.90 -8.97
CA LEU A 9 -0.51 8.95 -9.10
C LEU A 9 0.00 7.58 -9.58
N VAL A 10 0.91 7.57 -10.55
CA VAL A 10 1.55 6.33 -11.01
C VAL A 10 2.33 5.66 -9.87
N ALA A 11 3.07 6.44 -9.07
CA ALA A 11 3.81 5.93 -7.93
C ALA A 11 2.89 5.38 -6.83
N THR A 12 1.74 6.03 -6.57
CA THR A 12 0.72 5.49 -5.68
C THR A 12 0.17 4.17 -6.19
N THR A 13 -0.17 4.06 -7.49
CA THR A 13 -0.65 2.80 -8.07
C THR A 13 0.40 1.71 -7.94
N VAL A 14 1.66 1.97 -8.30
CA VAL A 14 2.74 0.99 -8.14
C VAL A 14 2.90 0.56 -6.69
N SER A 15 2.82 1.51 -5.75
CA SER A 15 2.90 1.21 -4.31
C SER A 15 1.73 0.35 -3.86
N HIS A 16 0.51 0.65 -4.30
CA HIS A 16 -0.71 -0.10 -3.99
C HIS A 16 -0.60 -1.56 -4.42
N GLU A 17 -0.25 -1.80 -5.68
CA GLU A 17 -0.11 -3.17 -6.20
C GLU A 17 1.08 -3.92 -5.55
N LEU A 18 2.15 -3.21 -5.20
CA LEU A 18 3.23 -3.80 -4.39
C LEU A 18 2.78 -4.12 -2.97
N GLY A 19 1.87 -3.33 -2.39
CA GLY A 19 1.26 -3.61 -1.09
C GLY A 19 0.53 -4.95 -1.08
N HIS A 20 -0.24 -5.24 -2.13
CA HIS A 20 -0.87 -6.55 -2.31
C HIS A 20 0.15 -7.69 -2.43
N ASN A 21 1.29 -7.50 -3.11
CA ASN A 21 2.38 -8.48 -3.11
C ASN A 21 2.98 -8.72 -1.71
N PHE A 22 2.90 -7.74 -0.82
CA PHE A 22 3.31 -7.86 0.58
C PHE A 22 2.19 -8.33 1.52
N GLY A 23 1.05 -8.79 0.98
CA GLY A 23 -0.06 -9.33 1.75
C GLY A 23 -0.96 -8.28 2.39
N MET A 24 -0.84 -7.00 2.00
CA MET A 24 -1.76 -5.96 2.44
C MET A 24 -3.11 -6.10 1.73
N GLU A 25 -4.19 -5.95 2.48
CA GLU A 25 -5.55 -5.83 1.95
C GLU A 25 -6.01 -4.37 1.95
N HIS A 26 -7.14 -4.11 1.30
CA HIS A 26 -7.73 -2.78 1.27
C HIS A 26 -8.05 -2.25 2.67
N ASP A 27 -7.90 -0.93 2.84
CA ASP A 27 -8.30 -0.21 4.04
C ASP A 27 -9.83 -0.28 4.23
N THR A 28 -10.25 -0.49 5.47
CA THR A 28 -11.66 -0.39 5.92
C THR A 28 -11.83 0.82 6.84
N ASP A 29 -13.07 1.09 7.26
CA ASP A 29 -13.39 2.23 8.13
C ASP A 29 -12.74 2.13 9.52
N GLU A 30 -12.32 0.93 9.96
CA GLU A 30 -11.61 0.69 11.21
C GLU A 30 -10.11 1.04 11.13
N CYS A 31 -9.56 1.20 9.92
CA CYS A 31 -8.15 1.49 9.69
C CYS A 31 -7.83 2.96 9.97
N GLN A 32 -6.81 3.22 10.76
CA GLN A 32 -6.35 4.58 11.02
C GLN A 32 -5.42 5.03 9.90
N CYS A 33 -5.82 6.07 9.16
CA CYS A 33 -5.00 6.72 8.15
C CYS A 33 -4.54 8.11 8.64
N PRO A 34 -3.24 8.44 8.58
CA PRO A 34 -2.74 9.76 8.96
C PRO A 34 -3.11 10.87 7.95
N ASP A 35 -3.54 10.50 6.74
CA ASP A 35 -4.00 11.40 5.68
C ASP A 35 -5.48 11.10 5.35
N ASP A 36 -6.12 11.92 4.51
CA ASP A 36 -7.51 11.69 4.06
C ASP A 36 -7.70 10.34 3.34
N LYS A 37 -6.66 9.87 2.67
CA LYS A 37 -6.60 8.54 2.02
C LYS A 37 -5.21 7.96 2.18
N CYS A 38 -5.16 6.66 2.41
CA CYS A 38 -3.92 5.88 2.45
C CYS A 38 -3.73 5.10 1.15
N ILE A 39 -2.52 4.57 0.95
CA ILE A 39 -2.16 3.88 -0.29
C ILE A 39 -3.08 2.68 -0.57
N MET A 40 -3.53 1.95 0.45
CA MET A 40 -4.43 0.80 0.30
C MET A 40 -5.93 1.15 0.32
N SER A 41 -6.30 2.43 0.16
CA SER A 41 -7.69 2.82 -0.03
C SER A 41 -8.32 2.01 -1.17
N PRO A 42 -9.53 1.42 -1.01
CA PRO A 42 -10.16 0.55 -2.00
C PRO A 42 -10.57 1.27 -3.29
N SER A 43 -10.54 2.61 -3.28
CA SER A 43 -10.87 3.44 -4.43
C SER A 43 -9.74 4.41 -4.77
N SER A 44 -9.39 4.46 -6.05
CA SER A 44 -8.52 5.47 -6.63
C SER A 44 -9.05 6.87 -6.38
N SER A 45 -8.14 7.84 -6.32
CA SER A 45 -8.51 9.26 -6.19
C SER A 45 -7.56 10.13 -7.00
N SER A 46 -7.91 11.41 -7.16
CA SER A 46 -7.02 12.41 -7.76
C SER A 46 -5.88 12.83 -6.82
N THR A 47 -5.84 12.32 -5.58
CA THR A 47 -4.73 12.54 -4.65
C THR A 47 -3.68 11.43 -4.81
N SER A 48 -2.43 11.77 -4.52
CA SER A 48 -1.30 10.82 -4.49
C SER A 48 -0.93 10.51 -3.05
N PRO A 49 -1.65 9.61 -2.36
CA PRO A 49 -1.35 9.24 -0.98
C PRO A 49 0.05 8.62 -0.90
N ARG A 50 0.74 8.94 0.21
CA ARG A 50 2.14 8.55 0.46
C ARG A 50 2.31 7.77 1.76
N ARG A 51 1.22 7.52 2.47
CA ARG A 51 1.21 6.90 3.79
C ARG A 51 0.39 5.61 3.76
N TRP A 52 0.85 4.64 4.54
CA TRP A 52 0.14 3.40 4.84
C TRP A 52 -0.78 3.62 6.04
N SER A 53 -1.90 2.90 6.08
CA SER A 53 -2.79 2.89 7.25
C SER A 53 -2.23 2.00 8.37
N SER A 54 -2.86 2.02 9.55
CA SER A 54 -2.57 1.06 10.60
C SER A 54 -2.73 -0.39 10.13
N CYS A 55 -3.81 -0.71 9.42
CA CYS A 55 -4.08 -2.05 8.91
C CYS A 55 -3.03 -2.50 7.90
N SER A 56 -2.61 -1.62 6.98
CA SER A 56 -1.55 -1.92 6.02
C SER A 56 -0.24 -2.36 6.71
N LEU A 57 0.10 -1.70 7.83
CA LEU A 57 1.29 -2.05 8.61
C LEU A 57 1.12 -3.37 9.36
N GLU A 58 -0.06 -3.64 9.93
CA GLU A 58 -0.38 -4.90 10.59
C GLU A 58 -0.32 -6.09 9.62
N TYR A 59 -0.86 -5.93 8.41
CA TYR A 59 -0.78 -6.96 7.37
C TYR A 59 0.66 -7.23 6.94
N LEU A 60 1.48 -6.19 6.79
CA LEU A 60 2.89 -6.34 6.45
C LEU A 60 3.66 -7.10 7.53
N GLU A 61 3.41 -6.78 8.80
CA GLU A 61 4.03 -7.47 9.93
C GLU A 61 3.60 -8.95 9.96
N LEU A 62 2.32 -9.24 9.75
CA LEU A 62 1.80 -10.60 9.64
C LEU A 62 2.47 -11.37 8.49
N ALA A 63 2.56 -10.78 7.31
CA ALA A 63 3.22 -11.35 6.15
C ALA A 63 4.69 -11.70 6.42
N TYR A 64 5.42 -10.80 7.09
CA TYR A 64 6.80 -11.03 7.47
C TYR A 64 6.94 -12.14 8.51
N SER A 65 6.03 -12.20 9.49
CA SER A 65 6.00 -13.29 10.48
C SER A 65 5.78 -14.68 9.84
N GLN A 66 5.10 -14.71 8.68
CA GLN A 66 4.86 -15.91 7.89
C GLN A 66 6.00 -16.24 6.92
N GLY A 67 7.06 -15.41 6.88
CA GLY A 67 8.24 -15.63 6.07
C GLY A 67 8.11 -15.19 4.62
N MET A 68 7.11 -14.36 4.29
CA MET A 68 6.92 -13.85 2.92
C MET A 68 8.03 -12.89 2.46
N ASP A 69 8.95 -12.51 3.35
CA ASP A 69 10.08 -11.63 3.11
C ASP A 69 11.39 -12.38 2.74
N TYR A 70 11.36 -13.70 2.58
CA TYR A 70 12.57 -14.52 2.44
C TYR A 70 13.52 -14.06 1.33
N CYS A 71 12.98 -13.64 0.17
CA CYS A 71 13.75 -13.17 -0.98
C CYS A 71 14.11 -11.68 -0.91
N LEU A 72 13.70 -10.97 0.15
CA LEU A 72 13.97 -9.55 0.36
C LEU A 72 15.11 -9.31 1.37
N LYS A 73 15.71 -10.39 1.90
CA LYS A 73 16.75 -10.33 2.94
C LYS A 73 18.18 -10.18 2.39
N ASN A 74 18.40 -10.39 1.10
CA ASN A 74 19.70 -10.16 0.47
C ASN A 74 19.92 -8.66 0.25
N ARG A 75 21.07 -8.16 0.70
CA ARG A 75 21.52 -6.78 0.50
C ARG A 75 22.58 -6.72 -0.59
#